data_AF-A0AAV0CMC2-F1
#
_entry.id   AF-A0AAV0CMC2-F1
#
_cell.length_a   1.000
_cell.length_b   1.000
_cell.length_c   1.000
_cell.angle_alpha   90.00
_cell.angle_beta   90.00
_cell.angle_gamma   90.00
#
_symmetry.space_group_name_H-M   'P 1'
#
loop_
_entity.id
_entity.type
_entity.pdbx_description
1 polymer ?
#
loop_
_entity_poly.entity_id
_entity_poly.type
_entity_poly.pdbx_seq_one_letter_code
_entity_poly.pdbx_strand_id
1 'polypeptide(L)' 'MVQASSVGATMYTYFLLRDGNSHVKWWPVCKVSPAFCSKVLGATIAGALGLLFNFTLMCYAVYIIVDPLLHYADQRG' A
#
# COMPACT_ATOMS: atom_id res chain seq x y z
N MET A 1 -3.26 -7.42 -4.77
CA MET A 1 -2.48 -6.60 -5.73
C MET A 1 -3.07 -5.20 -5.95
N VAL A 2 -4.39 -5.03 -6.06
CA VAL A 2 -5.04 -3.69 -6.20
C VAL A 2 -4.63 -2.69 -5.11
N GLN A 3 -4.58 -3.10 -3.83
CA GLN A 3 -4.24 -2.19 -2.74
C GLN A 3 -2.81 -1.64 -2.84
N ALA A 4 -1.85 -2.42 -3.32
CA ALA A 4 -0.48 -1.96 -3.55
C ALA A 4 -0.41 -0.90 -4.66
N SER A 5 -1.10 -1.12 -5.78
CA SER A 5 -1.18 -0.12 -6.86
C SER A 5 -1.88 1.16 -6.43
N SER A 6 -2.94 1.08 -5.61
CA SER A 6 -3.66 2.25 -5.11
C SER A 6 -2.82 3.08 -4.14
N VAL A 7 -2.11 2.43 -3.21
CA VAL A 7 -1.19 3.11 -2.28
C VAL A 7 -0.05 3.79 -3.06
N GLY A 8 0.53 3.10 -4.05
CA GLY A 8 1.55 3.67 -4.93
C GLY A 8 1.06 4.88 -5.74
N ALA A 9 -0.12 4.77 -6.35
CA ALA A 9 -0.74 5.88 -7.09
C ALA A 9 -1.00 7.09 -6.18
N THR A 10 -1.49 6.86 -4.97
CA THR A 10 -1.74 7.93 -3.99
C THR A 10 -0.43 8.60 -3.58
N MET A 11 0.62 7.81 -3.34
CA MET A 11 1.93 8.32 -2.95
C MET A 11 2.58 9.15 -4.08
N TYR A 12 2.49 8.70 -5.32
CA TYR A 12 2.95 9.48 -6.47
C TYR A 12 2.18 10.80 -6.60
N THR A 13 0.85 10.73 -6.45
CA THR A 13 -0.02 11.90 -6.47
C THR A 13 0.32 12.87 -5.32
N TYR A 14 0.69 12.36 -4.15
CA TYR A 14 1.12 13.17 -3.01
C TYR A 14 2.40 13.98 -3.31
N PHE A 15 3.42 13.37 -3.92
CA PHE A 15 4.63 14.10 -4.33
C PHE A 15 4.32 15.22 -5.32
N LEU A 16 3.47 14.89 -6.28
CA LEU A 16 2.90 15.81 -7.25
C LEU A 16 2.17 17.00 -6.58
N LEU A 17 1.33 16.73 -5.57
CA LEU A 17 0.63 17.75 -4.78
C LEU A 17 1.56 18.58 -3.87
N ARG A 18 2.64 17.97 -3.38
CA ARG A 18 3.61 18.57 -2.45
C ARG A 18 4.54 19.54 -3.14
N ASP A 19 5.17 19.08 -4.21
CA ASP A 19 6.26 19.79 -4.88
C ASP A 19 5.75 20.55 -6.11
N GLY A 20 4.57 20.18 -6.64
CA GLY A 20 4.01 20.74 -7.86
C GLY A 20 4.80 20.31 -9.10
N ASN A 21 4.55 20.97 -10.22
CA ASN A 21 5.34 20.78 -11.43
C ASN A 21 5.54 22.12 -12.15
N SER A 22 6.79 22.59 -12.21
CA SER A 22 7.15 23.86 -12.84
C SER A 22 6.92 23.85 -14.35
N HIS A 23 7.07 22.68 -15.00
CA HIS A 23 6.91 22.55 -16.45
C HIS A 23 5.49 22.87 -16.92
N VAL A 24 4.48 22.50 -16.13
CA VAL A 24 3.05 22.76 -16.45
C VAL A 24 2.43 23.84 -15.56
N LYS A 25 3.26 24.62 -14.84
CA LYS A 25 2.85 25.67 -13.89
C LYS A 25 1.85 25.20 -12.82
N TRP A 26 1.93 23.93 -12.43
CA TRP A 26 1.07 23.41 -11.39
C TRP A 26 1.64 23.73 -10.01
N TRP A 27 0.86 24.48 -9.24
CA TRP A 27 1.27 25.00 -7.94
C TRP A 27 1.27 23.92 -6.85
N PRO A 28 2.21 23.99 -5.88
CA PRO A 28 2.26 23.04 -4.77
C PRO A 28 1.05 23.23 -3.84
N VAL A 29 0.03 22.38 -4.02
CA VAL A 29 -1.23 22.41 -3.26
C VAL A 29 -0.99 22.25 -1.76
N CYS A 30 -0.02 21.43 -1.37
CA CYS A 30 0.31 21.25 0.05
C CYS A 30 0.85 22.52 0.72
N LYS A 31 1.38 23.49 -0.03
CA LYS A 31 1.77 24.80 0.54
C LYS A 31 0.57 25.70 0.81
N VAL A 32 -0.53 25.52 0.07
CA VAL A 32 -1.77 26.29 0.24
C VAL A 32 -2.65 25.66 1.32
N SER A 33 -2.73 24.33 1.37
CA SER A 33 -3.51 23.59 2.37
C SER A 33 -2.68 22.48 3.03
N PRO A 34 -1.93 22.81 4.09
CA PRO A 34 -1.10 21.82 4.80
C PRO A 34 -1.94 20.76 5.51
N ALA A 35 -3.16 21.09 5.95
CA ALA A 35 -4.07 20.16 6.62
C ALA A 35 -4.57 19.05 5.66
N PHE A 36 -4.80 19.38 4.39
CA PHE A 36 -5.13 18.38 3.38
C PHE A 36 -3.96 17.43 3.16
N CYS A 37 -2.75 17.98 3.03
CA CYS A 37 -1.53 17.20 2.77
C CYS A 37 -1.23 16.19 3.89
N SER A 38 -1.41 16.61 5.15
CA SER A 38 -1.21 15.71 6.31
C SER A 38 -2.26 14.59 6.37
N LYS A 39 -3.50 14.85 5.96
CA LYS A 39 -4.54 13.81 5.84
C LYS A 39 -4.22 12.80 4.74
N VAL A 40 -3.79 13.24 3.56
CA VAL A 40 -3.41 12.35 2.45
C VAL A 40 -2.21 11.49 2.84
N LEU A 41 -1.20 12.08 3.46
CA LEU A 41 -0.04 11.33 3.94
C LEU A 41 -0.44 10.30 5.00
N GLY A 42 -1.26 10.69 5.98
CA GLY A 42 -1.78 9.80 7.00
C GLY A 42 -2.58 8.63 6.42
N ALA A 43 -3.46 8.90 5.45
CA ALA A 43 -4.22 7.86 4.75
C ALA A 43 -3.31 6.90 3.97
N THR A 44 -2.25 7.43 3.34
CA THR A 44 -1.26 6.62 2.60
C THR A 44 -0.50 5.69 3.53
N ILE A 45 -0.07 6.19 4.70
CA ILE A 45 0.61 5.38 5.73
C ILE A 45 -0.34 4.29 6.26
N ALA A 46 -1.58 4.64 6.58
CA ALA A 46 -2.58 3.67 7.04
C ALA A 46 -2.85 2.57 5.99
N GLY A 47 -2.92 2.94 4.70
CA GLY A 47 -3.06 2.00 3.60
C GLY A 47 -1.85 1.06 3.45
N ALA A 48 -0.62 1.57 3.65
CA ALA A 48 0.59 0.76 3.64
C ALA A 48 0.62 -0.24 4.81
N LEU A 49 0.22 0.18 6.01
CA LEU A 49 0.09 -0.72 7.17
C LEU A 49 -0.97 -1.80 6.93
N GLY A 50 -2.12 -1.42 6.37
CA GLY A 50 -3.17 -2.37 5.98
C GLY A 50 -2.69 -3.39 4.96
N LEU A 51 -1.89 -2.97 3.97
CA LEU A 51 -1.29 -3.86 2.99
C LEU A 51 -0.33 -4.87 3.64
N LEU A 52 0.55 -4.41 4.53
CA LEU A 52 1.48 -5.29 5.25
C LEU A 52 0.73 -6.31 6.12
N PHE A 53 -0.28 -5.85 6.87
CA PHE A 53 -1.07 -6.72 7.72
C PHE A 53 -1.78 -7.81 6.90
N ASN A 54 -2.47 -7.42 5.81
CA ASN A 54 -3.14 -8.37 4.93
C ASN A 54 -2.16 -9.34 4.26
N PHE A 55 -0.98 -8.87 3.85
CA PHE A 55 0.04 -9.71 3.25
C PHE A 55 0.54 -10.77 4.23
N THR A 56 0.86 -10.38 5.46
CA THR A 56 1.27 -11.32 6.52
C THR A 56 0.17 -12.33 6.84
N LEU A 57 -1.08 -11.88 6.95
CA LEU A 57 -2.23 -12.76 7.19
C LEU A 57 -2.37 -13.79 6.06
N MET A 58 -2.19 -13.36 4.82
CA MET A 58 -2.29 -14.22 3.66
C MET A 58 -1.19 -15.29 3.66
N CYS A 59 0.06 -14.90 3.94
CA CYS A 59 1.18 -15.86 4.07
C CYS A 59 0.93 -16.86 5.20
N TYR A 60 0.42 -16.40 6.34
CA TYR A 60 0.10 -17.26 7.48
C TYR A 60 -1.03 -18.25 7.14
N ALA A 61 -2.09 -17.80 6.46
CA ALA A 61 -3.16 -18.66 6.01
C ALA A 61 -2.66 -19.72 5.01
N VAL A 62 -1.80 -19.33 4.06
CA VAL A 62 -1.18 -20.28 3.12
C VAL A 62 -0.32 -21.29 3.87
N TYR A 63 0.48 -20.87 4.84
CA TYR A 63 1.30 -21.78 5.65
C TYR A 63 0.44 -22.84 6.36
N ILE A 64 -0.64 -22.42 7.02
CA ILE A 64 -1.56 -23.35 7.72
C ILE A 64 -2.20 -24.36 6.77
N ILE A 65 -2.52 -23.96 5.54
CA ILE A 65 -3.18 -24.85 4.57
C ILE A 65 -2.16 -25.79 3.91
N VAL A 66 -0.96 -25.29 3.60
CA VAL A 66 0.07 -26.04 2.87
C VAL A 66 0.76 -27.07 3.75
N ASP A 67 1.01 -26.77 5.03
CA ASP A 67 1.68 -27.67 5.97
C ASP A 67 1.01 -29.07 6.10
N PRO A 68 -0.31 -29.19 6.34
CA PRO A 68 -0.99 -30.49 6.36
C PRO A 68 -1.12 -31.13 4.98
N LEU A 69 -1.23 -30.34 3.91
CA LEU A 69 -1.26 -30.86 2.54
C LEU A 69 0.06 -31.53 2.15
N LEU A 70 1.18 -30.95 2.58
CA LEU A 70 2.51 -31.50 2.33
C LEU A 70 2.70 -32.83 3.06
N HIS A 71 2.29 -32.91 4.34
CA HIS A 71 2.30 -34.17 5.09
C HIS A 71 1.39 -35.24 4.48
N TYR A 72 0.22 -34.86 3.95
CA TYR A 72 -0.68 -35.80 3.30
C TYR A 72 -0.18 -36.27 1.92
N ALA A 73 0.54 -35.42 1.18
CA ALA A 73 1.18 -35.78 -0.08
C ALA A 73 2.35 -36.77 0.14
N ASP A 74 3.13 -36.58 1.20
CA ASP A 74 4.18 -37.50 1.63
C ASP A 74 3.63 -38.89 1.99
N GLN A 75 2.50 -38.96 2.70
CA GLN A 75 1.81 -40.22 3.04
C GLN A 75 1.21 -40.97 1.85
N ARG A 76 1.08 -40.33 0.67
CA ARG A 76 0.51 -40.94 -0.55
C ARG A 76 1.56 -41.49 -1.52
N GLY A 77 2.86 -41.29 -1.27
CA GLY A 77 3.96 -41.84 -2.08
C GLY A 77 4.40 -43.21 -1.58
#